data_AF-A0AAV5EV87-F1
#
_entry.id   AF-A0AAV5EV87-F1
#
_cell.length_a   1.000
_cell.length_b   1.000
_cell.length_c   1.000
_cell.angle_alpha   90.00
_cell.angle_beta   90.00
_cell.angle_gamma   90.00
#
_symmetry.space_group_name_H-M   'P 1'
#
loop_
_entity.id
_entity.type
_entity.pdbx_description
1 polymer ?
#
loop_
_entity_poly.entity_id
_entity_poly.type
_entity_poly.pdbx_seq_one_letter_code
_entity_poly.pdbx_strand_id
1 'polypeptide(L)'
;MGSRQNSFAGVIQSILTAGKQLQKLVPEDTNTVSSQHKPVHSSLLRRLISTASSSTVLNNAVRLLSSLNKDAADLGDMLNLFIASVDHFPEVAEGHVAVEMAKQKLDLLIVEYRKQLGMRNLEFKSVAGTTHLIEVEWL
;
A
#
# COMPACT_ATOMS: atom_id res chain seq x y z
N MET A 1 11.83 -7.01 19.64
CA MET A 1 12.85 -7.41 18.64
C MET A 1 12.30 -6.96 17.29
N GLY A 2 12.95 -5.97 16.67
CA GLY A 2 12.34 -5.04 15.70
C GLY A 2 11.80 -5.68 14.41
N SER A 3 10.51 -5.47 14.14
CA SER A 3 9.97 -5.59 12.80
C SER A 3 10.54 -4.43 11.97
N ARG A 4 11.28 -4.80 10.92
CA ARG A 4 12.00 -3.89 10.04
C ARG A 4 11.04 -2.85 9.49
N GLN A 5 11.46 -1.58 9.60
CA GLN A 5 10.96 -0.41 8.90
C GLN A 5 11.22 -0.50 7.38
N ASN A 6 10.86 -1.62 6.74
CA ASN A 6 10.99 -1.87 5.30
C ASN A 6 9.62 -1.95 4.60
N SER A 7 8.55 -1.46 5.23
CA SER A 7 7.30 -1.26 4.50
C SER A 7 7.45 -0.02 3.61
N PHE A 8 6.92 -0.09 2.40
CA PHE A 8 6.80 1.05 1.48
C PHE A 8 6.33 2.33 2.20
N ALA A 9 5.36 2.19 3.13
CA ALA A 9 4.88 3.26 4.01
C ALA A 9 5.99 3.94 4.84
N GLY A 10 6.89 3.15 5.44
CA GLY A 10 8.01 3.68 6.23
C GLY A 10 8.98 4.53 5.41
N VAL A 11 9.22 4.16 4.15
CA VAL A 11 10.04 4.95 3.22
C VAL A 11 9.36 6.28 2.91
N ILE A 12 8.08 6.28 2.56
CA ILE A 12 7.34 7.52 2.26
C ILE A 12 7.26 8.42 3.49
N GLN A 13 7.05 7.86 4.68
CA GLN A 13 7.05 8.61 5.94
C GLN A 13 8.41 9.24 6.25
N SER A 14 9.50 8.53 5.92
CA SER A 14 10.87 9.04 6.06
C SER A 14 11.14 10.19 5.08
N ILE A 15 10.68 10.10 3.83
CA ILE A 15 10.75 11.18 2.85
C ILE A 15 10.01 12.41 3.36
N LEU A 16 8.77 12.24 3.85
CA LEU A 16 7.97 13.33 4.39
C LEU A 16 8.65 13.99 5.59
N THR A 17 9.20 13.18 6.49
CA THR A 17 9.88 13.65 7.70
C THR A 17 11.17 14.40 7.34
N ALA A 18 12.03 13.81 6.52
CA ALA A 18 13.27 14.42 6.08
C ALA A 18 13.01 15.71 5.29
N GLY A 19 12.07 15.71 4.36
CA GLY A 19 11.69 16.89 3.58
C GLY A 19 11.19 18.05 4.46
N LYS A 20 10.38 17.77 5.49
CA LYS A 20 9.98 18.79 6.48
C LYS A 20 11.15 19.35 7.28
N GLN A 21 12.15 18.53 7.62
CA GLN A 21 13.36 19.02 8.30
C GLN A 21 14.22 19.86 7.36
N LEU A 22 14.35 19.45 6.09
CA LEU A 22 15.06 20.18 5.05
C LEU A 22 14.43 21.56 4.78
N GLN A 23 13.09 21.67 4.78
CA GLN A 23 12.38 22.93 4.61
C GLN A 23 12.73 23.97 5.69
N LYS A 24 13.09 23.52 6.91
CA LYS A 24 13.55 24.42 7.99
C LYS A 24 14.94 25.02 7.72
N LEU A 25 15.75 24.40 6.86
CA LEU A 25 17.10 24.86 6.54
C LEU A 25 17.11 25.94 5.44
N VAL A 26 16.08 25.93 4.59
CA VAL A 26 15.89 26.90 3.51
C VAL A 26 14.40 27.27 3.50
N PRO A 27 13.99 28.28 4.30
CA PRO A 27 12.62 28.75 4.26
C PRO A 27 12.29 29.22 2.84
N GLU A 28 11.16 28.80 2.28
CA GLU A 28 10.61 29.43 1.08
C GLU A 28 10.36 30.90 1.42
N ASP A 29 10.89 31.80 0.58
CA ASP A 29 10.94 33.25 0.80
C ASP A 29 9.62 33.81 1.33
N THR A 30 9.55 33.98 2.65
CA THR A 30 8.51 34.72 3.33
C THR A 30 9.18 35.87 4.03
N ASN A 31 8.71 37.09 3.74
CA ASN A 31 9.16 38.36 4.30
C ASN A 31 8.93 38.49 5.82
N THR A 32 8.93 37.38 6.55
CA THR A 32 8.86 37.35 8.01
C THR A 32 10.22 36.95 8.54
N VAL A 33 10.92 37.96 9.04
CA VAL A 33 12.19 37.88 9.76
C VAL A 33 12.01 36.94 10.97
N SER A 34 12.25 35.64 10.81
CA SER A 34 12.53 34.74 11.92
C SER A 34 14.03 34.46 11.94
N SER A 35 14.68 35.08 12.91
CA SER A 35 16.11 35.34 13.02
C SER A 35 16.87 34.21 13.72
N GLN A 36 16.75 32.95 13.26
CA GLN A 36 17.49 31.85 13.89
C GLN A 36 18.12 30.79 12.96
N HIS A 37 17.90 30.83 11.64
CA HIS A 37 18.47 29.82 10.75
C HIS A 37 19.75 30.31 10.07
N LYS A 38 20.86 29.58 10.26
CA LYS A 38 22.09 29.78 9.49
C LYS A 38 21.78 29.52 8.01
N PRO A 39 21.84 30.53 7.14
CA PRO A 39 21.48 30.35 5.75
C PRO A 39 22.44 29.38 5.07
N VAL A 40 21.90 28.47 4.24
CA VAL A 40 22.73 27.60 3.41
C VAL A 40 23.47 28.45 2.38
N HIS A 41 24.78 28.66 2.59
CA HIS A 41 25.62 29.53 1.77
C HIS A 41 25.92 28.95 0.38
N SER A 42 25.96 27.62 0.24
CA SER A 42 26.18 26.97 -1.06
C SER A 42 24.90 27.03 -1.90
N SER A 43 24.99 27.68 -3.07
CA SER A 43 23.89 27.77 -4.03
C SER A 43 23.45 26.40 -4.53
N LEU A 44 24.40 25.49 -4.75
CA LEU A 44 24.11 24.11 -5.15
C LEU A 44 23.36 23.35 -4.04
N LEU A 45 23.85 23.43 -2.79
CA LEU A 45 23.23 22.74 -1.66
C LEU A 45 21.84 23.31 -1.38
N ARG A 46 21.67 24.63 -1.46
CA ARG A 46 20.36 25.28 -1.33
C ARG A 46 19.38 24.75 -2.38
N ARG A 47 19.80 24.66 -3.65
CA ARG A 47 18.96 24.15 -4.72
C ARG A 47 18.54 22.70 -4.49
N LEU A 48 19.49 21.84 -4.09
CA LEU A 48 19.19 20.43 -3.76
C LEU A 48 18.18 20.31 -2.61
N ILE A 49 18.37 21.09 -1.55
CA ILE A 49 17.46 21.12 -0.40
C ILE A 49 16.07 21.58 -0.83
N SER A 50 15.97 22.72 -1.53
CA SER A 50 14.68 23.25 -2.00
C SER A 50 13.95 22.28 -2.94
N THR A 51 14.67 21.59 -3.84
CA THR A 51 14.04 20.58 -4.70
C THR A 51 13.52 19.39 -3.88
N ALA A 52 14.33 18.86 -2.96
CA ALA A 52 13.96 17.71 -2.14
C ALA A 52 12.85 18.01 -1.10
N SER A 53 12.76 19.26 -0.63
CA SER A 53 11.74 19.73 0.33
C SER A 53 10.60 20.51 -0.32
N SER A 54 10.49 20.48 -1.66
CA SER A 54 9.45 21.22 -2.37
C SER A 54 8.04 20.79 -1.94
N SER A 55 7.11 21.74 -1.96
CA SER A 55 5.70 21.47 -1.66
C SER A 55 5.13 20.32 -2.50
N THR A 56 5.54 20.20 -3.78
CA THR A 56 5.15 19.09 -4.66
C THR A 56 5.60 17.73 -4.09
N VAL A 57 6.86 17.60 -3.65
CA VAL A 57 7.37 16.35 -3.07
C VAL A 57 6.64 16.01 -1.77
N LEU A 58 6.46 16.99 -0.89
CA LEU A 58 5.78 16.78 0.39
C LEU A 58 4.30 16.42 0.21
N ASN A 59 3.60 17.12 -0.68
CA ASN A 59 2.19 16.86 -0.96
C ASN A 59 1.99 15.48 -1.59
N ASN A 60 2.87 15.07 -2.50
CA ASN A 60 2.84 13.72 -3.06
C ASN A 60 3.10 12.65 -1.99
N ALA A 61 4.04 12.86 -1.08
CA ALA A 61 4.29 11.94 0.03
C ALA A 61 3.07 11.83 0.96
N VAL A 62 2.44 12.96 1.31
CA VAL A 62 1.19 12.97 2.09
C VAL A 62 0.08 12.24 1.35
N ARG A 63 -0.10 12.50 0.05
CA ARG A 63 -1.13 11.85 -0.76
C ARG A 63 -0.92 10.35 -0.79
N LEU A 64 0.29 9.88 -1.07
CA LEU A 64 0.63 8.46 -1.05
C LEU A 64 0.33 7.82 0.31
N LEU A 65 0.75 8.43 1.42
CA LEU A 65 0.45 7.92 2.76
C LEU A 65 -1.05 7.86 3.07
N SER A 66 -1.82 8.85 2.59
CA SER A 66 -3.27 8.88 2.78
C SER A 66 -4.01 7.79 2.01
N SER A 67 -3.39 7.24 0.96
CA SER A 67 -3.97 6.18 0.15
C SER A 67 -3.58 4.78 0.62
N LEU A 68 -2.85 4.65 1.74
CA LEU A 68 -2.45 3.36 2.32
C LEU A 68 -3.32 2.98 3.51
N ASN A 69 -3.66 1.69 3.60
CA ASN A 69 -4.27 1.09 4.77
C ASN A 69 -3.18 0.79 5.81
N LYS A 70 -3.26 1.44 6.98
CA LYS A 70 -2.27 1.32 8.07
C LYS A 70 -2.22 -0.09 8.64
N ASP A 71 -3.38 -0.69 8.87
CA ASP A 71 -3.46 -2.03 9.47
C ASP A 71 -2.88 -3.07 8.49
N ALA A 72 -3.21 -2.95 7.20
CA ALA A 72 -2.62 -3.80 6.16
C ALA A 72 -1.10 -3.60 6.04
N ALA A 73 -0.62 -2.36 6.15
CA ALA A 73 0.82 -2.06 6.12
C ALA A 73 1.56 -2.66 7.33
N ASP A 74 0.96 -2.63 8.52
CA ASP A 74 1.53 -3.18 9.75
C ASP A 74 1.53 -4.73 9.74
N LEU A 75 0.52 -5.33 9.10
CA LEU A 75 0.42 -6.78 8.90
C LEU A 75 1.22 -7.30 7.70
N GLY A 76 1.72 -6.42 6.83
CA GLY A 76 2.39 -6.80 5.58
C GLY A 76 1.42 -7.37 4.53
N ASP A 77 0.14 -7.07 4.64
CA ASP A 77 -0.90 -7.49 3.70
C ASP A 77 -0.86 -6.61 2.43
N MET A 78 -0.08 -7.08 1.45
CA MET A 78 0.12 -6.36 0.19
C MET A 78 -1.16 -6.26 -0.65
N LEU A 79 -2.12 -7.19 -0.50
CA LEU A 79 -3.36 -7.21 -1.28
C LEU A 79 -4.31 -6.08 -0.86
N ASN A 80 -4.26 -5.72 0.43
CA ASN A 80 -5.11 -4.69 1.02
C ASN A 80 -4.33 -3.40 1.37
N LEU A 81 -3.06 -3.31 0.95
CA LEU A 81 -2.17 -2.20 1.29
C LEU A 81 -2.68 -0.86 0.76
N PHE A 82 -3.18 -0.84 -0.49
CA PHE A 82 -3.77 0.36 -1.07
C PHE A 82 -5.26 0.42 -0.75
N ILE A 83 -5.71 1.58 -0.29
CA ILE A 83 -7.13 1.87 -0.15
C ILE A 83 -7.69 1.95 -1.57
N ALA A 84 -8.39 0.90 -1.98
CA ALA A 84 -9.09 0.82 -3.26
C ALA A 84 -10.27 1.81 -3.26
N SER A 85 -9.94 3.08 -3.52
CA SER A 85 -10.92 4.10 -3.88
C SER A 85 -10.79 4.37 -5.37
N VAL A 86 -11.93 4.56 -6.03
CA VAL A 86 -12.05 4.75 -7.49
C VAL A 86 -11.16 5.90 -7.99
N ASP A 87 -10.87 6.88 -7.13
CA ASP A 87 -10.17 8.11 -7.51
C ASP A 87 -8.64 8.02 -7.47
N HIS A 88 -8.05 6.99 -6.86
CA HIS A 88 -6.59 6.92 -6.65
C HIS A 88 -5.91 5.77 -7.40
N PHE A 89 -6.50 4.57 -7.38
CA PHE A 89 -5.91 3.35 -7.94
C PHE A 89 -6.99 2.46 -8.58
N PRO A 90 -7.52 2.85 -9.76
CA PRO A 90 -8.57 2.09 -10.44
C PRO A 90 -8.13 0.65 -10.74
N GLU A 91 -6.86 0.41 -11.04
CA GLU A 91 -6.31 -0.92 -11.31
C GLU A 91 -6.38 -1.85 -10.10
N VAL A 92 -6.21 -1.30 -8.88
CA VAL A 92 -6.34 -2.07 -7.63
C VAL A 92 -7.81 -2.42 -7.38
N ALA A 93 -8.71 -1.48 -7.59
CA ALA A 93 -10.15 -1.70 -7.44
C ALA A 93 -10.67 -2.76 -8.44
N GLU A 94 -10.26 -2.67 -9.70
CA GLU A 94 -10.57 -3.66 -10.73
C GLU A 94 -10.02 -5.05 -10.36
N GLY A 95 -8.79 -5.11 -9.85
CA GLY A 95 -8.18 -6.34 -9.36
C GLY A 95 -8.98 -6.99 -8.23
N HIS A 96 -9.45 -6.19 -7.26
CA HIS A 96 -10.32 -6.69 -6.18
C HIS A 96 -11.64 -7.25 -6.71
N VAL A 97 -12.29 -6.56 -7.65
CA VAL A 97 -13.52 -7.05 -8.29
C VAL A 97 -13.28 -8.36 -9.02
N ALA A 98 -12.21 -8.46 -9.81
CA ALA A 98 -11.89 -9.67 -10.56
C ALA A 98 -11.63 -10.87 -9.64
N VAL A 99 -10.91 -10.66 -8.54
CA VAL A 99 -10.67 -11.70 -7.52
C VAL A 99 -11.98 -12.14 -6.88
N GLU A 100 -12.86 -11.20 -6.53
CA GLU A 100 -14.14 -11.52 -5.88
C GLU A 100 -15.08 -12.28 -6.82
N MET A 101 -15.14 -11.88 -8.11
CA MET A 101 -15.90 -12.62 -9.12
C MET A 101 -15.36 -14.04 -9.33
N ALA A 102 -14.03 -14.22 -9.31
CA ALA A 102 -13.42 -15.54 -9.43
C ALA A 102 -13.78 -16.44 -8.24
N LYS A 103 -13.79 -15.90 -7.00
CA LYS A 103 -14.25 -16.63 -5.81
C LYS A 103 -15.71 -17.05 -5.92
N GLN A 104 -16.60 -16.13 -6.30
CA GLN A 104 -18.01 -16.44 -6.50
C GLN A 104 -18.22 -17.54 -7.55
N LYS A 105 -17.47 -17.51 -8.65
CA LYS A 105 -17.52 -18.56 -9.67
C LYS A 105 -17.09 -19.92 -9.10
N LEU A 106 -16.11 -19.93 -8.21
CA LEU A 106 -15.63 -21.13 -7.54
C LEU A 106 -16.68 -21.69 -6.57
N ASP A 107 -17.34 -20.82 -5.80
CA ASP A 107 -18.46 -21.19 -4.93
C ASP A 107 -19.68 -21.75 -5.69
N LEU A 108 -19.88 -21.34 -6.94
CA LEU A 108 -20.89 -21.96 -7.80
C LEU A 108 -20.45 -23.35 -8.30
N LEU A 109 -19.16 -23.52 -8.62
CA LEU A 109 -18.62 -24.80 -9.09
C LEU A 109 -18.72 -25.91 -8.05
N ILE A 110 -18.52 -25.62 -6.76
CA ILE A 110 -18.64 -26.66 -5.72
C ILE A 110 -20.06 -27.24 -5.65
N VAL A 111 -21.08 -26.40 -5.84
CA VAL A 111 -22.49 -26.86 -5.87
C VAL A 111 -22.72 -27.80 -7.04
N GLU A 112 -22.12 -27.52 -8.19
CA GLU A 112 -22.23 -28.37 -9.38
C GLU A 112 -21.48 -29.70 -9.18
N TYR A 113 -20.27 -29.68 -8.63
CA TYR A 113 -19.52 -30.90 -8.34
C TYR A 113 -20.21 -31.80 -7.31
N ARG A 114 -20.86 -31.23 -6.29
CA ARG A 114 -21.70 -31.99 -5.34
C ARG A 114 -22.79 -32.80 -6.04
N LYS A 115 -23.40 -32.23 -7.09
CA LYS A 115 -24.44 -32.92 -7.88
C LYS A 115 -23.84 -34.00 -8.77
N GLN A 116 -22.77 -33.66 -9.50
CA GLN A 116 -22.15 -34.57 -10.47
C GLN A 116 -21.51 -35.79 -9.82
N LEU A 117 -20.89 -35.61 -8.65
CA LEU A 117 -20.22 -36.68 -7.91
C LEU A 117 -21.16 -37.39 -6.91
N GLY A 118 -22.40 -36.92 -6.73
CA GLY A 118 -23.33 -37.45 -5.74
C GLY A 118 -22.91 -37.21 -4.27
N MET A 119 -21.87 -36.41 -4.03
CA MET A 119 -21.30 -36.13 -2.72
C MET A 119 -21.82 -34.81 -2.16
N ARG A 120 -22.84 -34.85 -1.29
CA ARG A 120 -23.48 -33.61 -0.76
C ARG A 120 -22.55 -32.76 0.11
N ASN A 121 -21.55 -33.37 0.74
CA ASN A 121 -20.63 -32.71 1.68
C ASN A 121 -19.28 -32.37 1.04
N LEU A 122 -19.19 -32.31 -0.29
CA LEU A 122 -17.96 -31.94 -0.98
C LEU A 122 -17.57 -30.50 -0.64
N GLU A 123 -16.30 -30.28 -0.31
CA GLU A 123 -15.77 -28.96 0.01
C GLU A 123 -14.39 -28.77 -0.61
N PHE A 124 -14.04 -27.52 -0.87
CA PHE A 124 -12.70 -27.16 -1.25
C PHE A 124 -11.75 -27.27 -0.07
N LYS A 125 -10.62 -27.96 -0.27
CA LYS A 125 -9.56 -28.13 0.72
C LYS A 125 -8.29 -27.40 0.30
N SER A 126 -7.47 -27.10 1.31
CA SER A 126 -6.14 -26.53 1.14
C SER A 126 -5.11 -27.54 1.61
N VAL A 127 -4.17 -27.92 0.73
CA VAL A 127 -3.12 -28.90 1.02
C VAL A 127 -1.78 -28.31 0.60
N ALA A 128 -0.82 -28.26 1.53
CA ALA A 128 0.53 -27.74 1.30
C ALA A 128 0.60 -26.35 0.61
N GLY A 129 -0.36 -25.46 0.92
CA GLY A 129 -0.44 -24.10 0.36
C GLY A 129 -1.20 -23.99 -0.97
N THR A 130 -1.52 -25.11 -1.62
CA THR A 130 -2.45 -25.14 -2.76
C THR A 130 -3.88 -25.14 -2.24
N THR A 131 -4.67 -24.16 -2.66
CA THR A 131 -6.06 -23.99 -2.23
C THR A 131 -7.03 -24.53 -3.27
N HIS A 132 -8.31 -24.69 -2.88
CA HIS A 132 -9.40 -25.09 -3.77
C HIS A 132 -9.23 -26.45 -4.44
N LEU A 133 -8.60 -27.38 -3.73
CA LEU A 133 -8.50 -28.79 -4.14
C LEU A 133 -9.76 -29.55 -3.76
N ILE A 134 -10.11 -30.57 -4.54
CA ILE A 134 -11.20 -31.49 -4.24
C ILE A 134 -10.58 -32.84 -3.90
N GLU A 135 -10.90 -33.34 -2.71
CA GLU A 135 -10.51 -34.69 -2.30
C GLU A 135 -11.67 -35.64 -2.58
N VAL A 136 -11.37 -36.72 -3.32
CA VAL A 136 -12.31 -37.80 -3.61
C VAL A 136 -11.76 -39.10 -3.02
N GLU A 137 -12.48 -39.66 -2.06
CA GLU A 137 -12.21 -41.02 -1.57
C GLU A 137 -13.04 -41.99 -2.40
N TRP A 138 -12.37 -42.80 -3.22
CA TRP A 138 -13.02 -43.91 -3.92
C TRP A 138 -13.24 -45.04 -2.91
N LEU A 139 -14.50 -45.44 -2.70
CA LEU A 139 -14.89 -46.60 -1.90
C LEU A 139 -14.57 -47.93 -2.61
#